data_AF-A0A0L7RIH8-F1
#
_entry.id   AF-A0A0L7RIH8-F1
#
_cell.length_a   1.000
_cell.length_b   1.000
_cell.length_c   1.000
_cell.angle_alpha   90.00
_cell.angle_beta   90.00
_cell.angle_gamma   90.00
#
_symmetry.space_group_name_H-M   'P 1'
#
loop_
_entity.id
_entity.type
_entity.pdbx_description
1 polymer ?
#
loop_
_entity_poly.entity_id
_entity_poly.type
_entity_poly.pdbx_seq_one_letter_code
_entity_poly.pdbx_strand_id
1 'polypeptide(L)'
;MAKHNELLRDHVFDFCIPCTTLWLDTKDSYTDHCNDLLHKYLIKSEDFMIENLPGCMHKILTQVDEISDILFKESQFLLNDSMQQEVEQLLENSFKSHFPSVKAYSFGSRVTGLAFRDSDIDIYLDCDAACYQDESEHLENNYITIITQVLQQHTKEWDVRKIIKNARIPVIKLIYKRKNIYCDISITNSLSVENSKLIRSYNDAYLPCRKLILFIKKWFSYFNLSTGHNFKNYALTWFVIFYLQFESHLESVAALIKKQNKSKVIWGWETGVAQPERNNKSVQQQSISTLLIGFFKFYATFDYQHYIICPLMGQPVARRAFAKLHMLPEEMMPYIKHVAISKNPEYFRIDSPLCVQDPFDLSHNLTKAVSSITLKCFKQYCQDSTSILLSLTK
;
A
#
# COMPACT_ATOMS: atom_id res chain seq x y z
N MET A 1 -14.81 40.56 18.01
CA MET A 1 -15.56 39.61 18.86
C MET A 1 -16.95 39.45 18.27
N ALA A 2 -17.24 38.29 17.68
CA ALA A 2 -18.51 38.04 17.01
C ALA A 2 -19.64 37.98 18.04
N LYS A 3 -20.76 38.66 17.76
CA LYS A 3 -22.03 38.50 18.48
C LYS A 3 -22.50 37.06 18.27
N HIS A 4 -22.22 36.15 19.20
CA HIS A 4 -22.90 34.87 19.22
C HIS A 4 -24.34 35.09 19.69
N ASN A 5 -25.28 34.69 18.82
CA ASN A 5 -26.72 34.82 18.94
C ASN A 5 -27.26 34.39 20.31
N GLU A 6 -28.02 35.26 20.97
CA GLU A 6 -28.80 34.94 22.17
C GLU A 6 -29.85 33.83 21.92
N LEU A 7 -30.17 33.55 20.66
CA LEU A 7 -31.13 32.52 20.19
C LEU A 7 -30.68 31.06 20.38
N LEU A 8 -29.42 30.81 20.78
CA LEU A 8 -28.86 29.45 20.90
C LEU A 8 -28.62 29.00 22.35
N ARG A 9 -29.03 29.78 23.37
CA ARG A 9 -28.70 29.48 24.78
C ARG A 9 -29.24 28.13 25.29
N ASP A 10 -30.36 27.67 24.73
CA ASP A 10 -31.04 26.44 25.17
C ASP A 10 -30.82 25.24 24.22
N HIS A 11 -30.01 25.42 23.17
CA HIS A 11 -29.71 24.36 22.21
C HIS A 11 -28.34 23.74 22.52
N VAL A 12 -28.27 22.42 22.45
CA VAL A 12 -27.05 21.63 22.57
C VAL A 12 -26.78 20.91 21.26
N PHE A 13 -25.50 20.74 20.94
CA PHE A 13 -25.11 19.84 19.86
C PHE A 13 -25.14 18.42 20.39
N ASP A 14 -25.99 17.59 19.77
CA ASP A 14 -26.03 16.16 20.01
C ASP A 14 -25.44 15.42 18.82
N PHE A 15 -24.77 14.29 19.12
CA PHE A 15 -24.16 13.44 18.11
C PHE A 15 -24.43 11.97 18.42
N CYS A 16 -25.00 11.26 17.46
CA CYS A 16 -25.18 9.83 17.55
C CYS A 16 -24.19 9.10 16.66
N ILE A 17 -23.34 8.27 17.28
CA ILE A 17 -22.35 7.45 16.57
C ILE A 17 -23.03 6.44 15.63
N PRO A 18 -24.00 5.60 16.08
CA PRO A 18 -24.73 4.69 15.20
C PRO A 18 -25.40 5.35 13.99
N CYS A 19 -25.81 6.61 14.11
CA CYS A 19 -26.51 7.32 13.04
C CYS A 19 -25.60 8.26 12.26
N THR A 20 -24.33 8.44 12.67
CA THR A 20 -23.38 9.42 12.11
C THR A 20 -23.97 10.83 11.94
N THR A 21 -24.93 11.19 12.78
CA THR A 21 -25.70 12.42 12.66
C THR A 21 -25.28 13.38 13.77
N LEU A 22 -24.89 14.59 13.38
CA LEU A 22 -24.68 15.73 14.29
C LEU A 22 -25.84 16.69 14.07
N TRP A 23 -26.52 17.08 15.14
CA TRP A 23 -27.61 18.05 15.07
C TRP A 23 -27.55 19.03 16.25
N LEU A 24 -28.28 20.14 16.11
CA LEU A 24 -28.39 21.18 17.13
C LEU A 24 -29.85 21.28 17.53
N ASP A 25 -30.17 20.96 18.78
CA ASP A 25 -31.55 20.89 19.27
C ASP A 25 -31.59 21.05 20.80
N THR A 26 -32.75 20.95 21.43
CA THR A 26 -32.95 21.06 22.88
C THR A 26 -32.38 19.86 23.64
N LYS A 27 -32.12 20.03 24.95
CA LYS A 27 -31.40 19.06 25.80
C LYS A 27 -31.93 17.62 25.81
N ASP A 28 -33.20 17.40 25.49
CA ASP A 28 -33.83 16.07 25.55
C ASP A 28 -33.84 15.34 24.19
N SER A 29 -33.39 16.01 23.11
CA SER A 29 -33.50 15.53 21.73
C SER A 29 -32.76 14.21 21.47
N TYR A 30 -31.67 13.93 22.20
CA TYR A 30 -30.92 12.68 22.08
C TYR A 30 -31.70 11.44 22.53
N THR A 31 -32.54 11.57 23.57
CA THR A 31 -33.35 10.45 24.06
C THR A 31 -34.43 10.08 23.05
N ASP A 32 -35.05 11.08 22.43
CA ASP A 32 -36.04 10.88 21.37
C ASP A 32 -35.39 10.26 20.12
N HIS A 33 -34.20 10.75 19.75
CA HIS A 33 -33.39 10.14 18.69
C HIS A 33 -33.09 8.66 18.97
N CYS A 34 -32.72 8.28 20.20
CA CYS A 34 -32.46 6.88 20.55
C CYS A 34 -33.69 5.97 20.42
N ASN A 35 -34.90 6.56 20.47
CA ASN A 35 -36.14 5.83 20.32
C ASN A 35 -36.55 5.61 18.85
N ASP A 36 -35.93 6.34 17.92
CA ASP A 36 -36.20 6.25 16.49
C ASP A 36 -35.96 4.83 15.93
N LEU A 37 -36.79 4.42 14.99
CA LEU A 37 -36.72 3.09 14.38
C LEU A 37 -35.44 2.90 13.55
N LEU A 38 -34.98 3.95 12.86
CA LEU A 38 -33.73 3.93 12.11
C LEU A 38 -32.54 3.82 13.07
N HIS A 39 -32.56 4.55 14.19
CA HIS A 39 -31.52 4.43 15.22
C HIS A 39 -31.42 3.00 15.77
N LYS A 40 -32.56 2.42 16.17
CA LYS A 40 -32.61 1.04 16.68
C LYS A 40 -32.17 0.01 15.63
N TYR A 41 -32.51 0.23 14.36
CA TYR A 41 -32.03 -0.59 13.25
C TYR A 41 -30.51 -0.49 13.10
N LEU A 42 -29.95 0.72 13.12
CA LEU A 42 -28.50 0.97 12.94
C LEU A 42 -27.66 0.49 14.13
N ILE A 43 -28.19 0.51 15.35
CA ILE A 43 -27.58 -0.17 16.49
C ILE A 43 -27.58 -1.68 16.28
N LYS A 44 -28.71 -2.23 15.83
CA LYS A 44 -28.87 -3.68 15.64
C LYS A 44 -28.05 -4.21 14.47
N SER A 45 -27.81 -3.40 13.44
CA SER A 45 -26.94 -3.79 12.33
C SER A 45 -25.46 -3.82 12.71
N GLU A 46 -25.09 -3.23 13.85
CA GLU A 46 -23.71 -3.16 14.35
C GLU A 46 -22.73 -2.51 13.35
N ASP A 47 -23.23 -1.78 12.34
CA ASP A 47 -22.45 -1.25 11.21
C ASP A 47 -21.29 -0.31 11.63
N PHE A 48 -21.34 0.20 12.86
CA PHE A 48 -20.34 1.10 13.44
C PHE A 48 -19.58 0.50 14.64
N MET A 49 -19.91 -0.72 15.04
CA MET A 49 -19.23 -1.44 16.11
C MET A 49 -17.98 -2.11 15.55
N ILE A 50 -16.87 -2.01 16.29
CA ILE A 50 -15.65 -2.73 15.95
C ILE A 50 -15.76 -4.10 16.63
N GLU A 51 -15.84 -5.16 15.83
CA GLU A 51 -15.82 -6.53 16.35
C GLU A 51 -14.52 -6.83 17.08
N ASN A 52 -14.51 -7.88 17.89
CA ASN A 52 -13.28 -8.35 18.54
C ASN A 52 -12.28 -8.88 17.49
N LEU A 53 -10.98 -8.78 17.81
CA LEU A 53 -9.92 -9.33 16.97
C LEU A 53 -10.20 -10.82 16.62
N PRO A 54 -10.30 -11.17 15.32
CA PRO A 54 -10.68 -12.51 14.88
C PRO A 54 -9.77 -13.61 15.43
N GLY A 55 -10.34 -14.78 15.74
CA GLY A 55 -9.59 -15.92 16.30
C GLY A 55 -8.41 -16.39 15.42
N CYS A 56 -8.50 -16.24 14.09
CA CYS A 56 -7.40 -16.55 13.17
C CYS A 56 -6.21 -15.58 13.34
N MET A 57 -6.47 -14.31 13.67
CA MET A 57 -5.44 -13.32 13.98
C MET A 57 -4.82 -13.59 15.35
N HIS A 58 -5.64 -13.92 16.34
CA HIS A 58 -5.15 -14.35 17.66
C HIS A 58 -4.19 -15.54 17.53
N LYS A 59 -4.57 -16.56 16.74
CA LYS A 59 -3.73 -17.76 16.54
C LYS A 59 -2.34 -17.43 16.02
N ILE A 60 -2.22 -16.60 14.97
CA ILE A 60 -0.90 -16.25 14.42
C ILE A 60 -0.07 -15.40 15.40
N LEU A 61 -0.71 -14.56 16.21
CA LEU A 61 -0.04 -13.73 17.22
C LEU A 61 0.50 -14.58 18.38
N THR A 62 -0.10 -15.73 18.67
CA THR A 62 0.43 -16.69 19.67
C THR A 62 1.54 -17.60 19.16
N GLN A 63 1.80 -17.61 17.85
CA GLN A 63 2.73 -18.53 17.18
C GLN A 63 3.73 -17.78 16.28
N VAL A 64 4.19 -16.60 16.73
CA VAL A 64 4.98 -15.67 15.90
C VAL A 64 6.17 -16.34 15.23
N ASP A 65 7.04 -17.00 16.00
CA ASP A 65 8.29 -17.55 15.46
C ASP A 65 8.05 -18.65 14.43
N GLU A 66 7.15 -19.59 14.74
CA GLU A 66 6.77 -20.68 13.83
C GLU A 66 6.17 -20.14 12.52
N ILE A 67 5.19 -19.24 12.63
CA ILE A 67 4.51 -18.65 11.47
C ILE A 67 5.49 -17.82 10.65
N SER A 68 6.32 -16.99 11.28
CA SER A 68 7.33 -16.20 10.59
C SER A 68 8.32 -17.07 9.82
N ASP A 69 8.76 -18.20 10.38
CA ASP A 69 9.67 -19.10 9.69
C ASP A 69 9.01 -19.88 8.54
N ILE A 70 7.75 -20.29 8.69
CA ILE A 70 6.97 -20.92 7.61
C ILE A 70 6.82 -19.94 6.44
N LEU A 71 6.34 -18.72 6.72
CA LEU A 71 6.12 -17.70 5.70
C LEU A 71 7.44 -17.30 5.01
N PHE A 72 8.53 -17.20 5.78
CA PHE A 72 9.84 -16.90 5.24
C PHE A 72 10.34 -18.00 4.29
N LYS A 73 10.29 -19.27 4.71
CA LYS A 73 10.69 -20.42 3.88
C LYS A 73 9.86 -20.50 2.59
N GLU A 74 8.53 -20.32 2.69
CA GLU A 74 7.65 -20.29 1.53
C GLU A 74 8.03 -19.17 0.55
N SER A 75 8.19 -17.94 1.05
CA SER A 75 8.58 -16.80 0.21
C SER A 75 9.96 -16.98 -0.42
N GLN A 76 10.89 -17.64 0.28
CA GLN A 76 12.25 -17.90 -0.21
C GLN A 76 12.26 -18.94 -1.33
N PHE A 77 11.39 -19.95 -1.26
CA PHE A 77 11.20 -20.91 -2.33
C PHE A 77 10.69 -20.22 -3.61
N LEU A 78 9.66 -19.38 -3.49
CA LEU A 78 9.06 -18.66 -4.62
C LEU A 78 10.01 -17.62 -5.23
N LEU A 79 10.83 -16.97 -4.40
CA LEU A 79 11.83 -16.00 -4.87
C LEU A 79 12.90 -16.62 -5.77
N ASN A 80 13.18 -17.90 -5.56
CA ASN A 80 14.22 -18.65 -6.28
C ASN A 80 13.64 -19.54 -7.38
N ASP A 81 12.32 -19.51 -7.61
CA ASP A 81 11.72 -20.28 -8.70
C ASP A 81 12.04 -19.65 -10.06
N SER A 82 12.06 -20.48 -11.11
CA SER A 82 12.33 -20.01 -12.48
C SER A 82 11.08 -19.47 -13.18
N MET A 83 9.97 -19.30 -12.45
CA MET A 83 8.65 -19.12 -13.08
C MET A 83 8.49 -17.73 -13.65
N GLN A 84 9.04 -16.72 -12.97
CA GLN A 84 9.10 -15.36 -13.50
C GLN A 84 9.87 -15.30 -14.83
N GLN A 85 11.06 -15.90 -14.87
CA GLN A 85 11.91 -15.94 -16.06
C GLN A 85 11.25 -16.70 -17.23
N GLU A 86 10.56 -17.82 -16.92
CA GLU A 86 9.82 -18.58 -17.93
C GLU A 86 8.70 -17.73 -18.56
N VAL A 87 7.89 -17.06 -17.72
CA VAL A 87 6.78 -16.22 -18.20
C VAL A 87 7.28 -15.00 -18.97
N GLU A 88 8.34 -14.33 -18.49
CA GLU A 88 8.98 -13.22 -19.20
C GLU A 88 9.44 -13.64 -20.60
N GLN A 89 10.18 -14.74 -20.72
CA GLN A 89 10.66 -15.24 -22.01
C GLN A 89 9.52 -15.62 -22.96
N LEU A 90 8.46 -16.25 -22.44
CA LEU A 90 7.29 -16.61 -23.25
C LEU A 90 6.57 -15.37 -23.77
N LEU A 91 6.40 -14.34 -22.94
CA LEU A 91 5.81 -13.08 -23.38
C LEU A 91 6.69 -12.39 -24.41
N GLU A 92 7.99 -12.22 -24.14
CA GLU A 92 8.92 -11.62 -25.11
C GLU A 92 8.85 -12.34 -26.46
N ASN A 93 8.84 -13.68 -26.49
CA ASN A 93 8.73 -14.46 -27.71
C ASN A 93 7.36 -14.29 -28.41
N SER A 94 6.26 -14.23 -27.65
CA SER A 94 4.90 -14.04 -28.20
C SER A 94 4.75 -12.67 -28.87
N PHE A 95 5.43 -11.65 -28.34
CA PHE A 95 5.28 -10.27 -28.78
C PHE A 95 6.37 -9.80 -29.76
N LYS A 96 7.47 -10.53 -29.91
CA LYS A 96 8.63 -10.12 -30.73
C LYS A 96 8.30 -9.78 -32.19
N SER A 97 7.29 -10.43 -32.78
CA SER A 97 6.86 -10.16 -34.16
C SER A 97 6.14 -8.82 -34.32
N HIS A 98 5.46 -8.37 -33.28
CA HIS A 98 4.71 -7.10 -33.26
C HIS A 98 5.56 -5.96 -32.68
N PHE A 99 6.42 -6.27 -31.71
CA PHE A 99 7.27 -5.34 -30.98
C PHE A 99 8.71 -5.90 -30.94
N PRO A 100 9.55 -5.59 -31.95
CA PRO A 100 10.88 -6.20 -32.09
C PRO A 100 11.81 -6.01 -30.88
N SER A 101 11.67 -4.90 -30.17
CA SER A 101 12.45 -4.55 -28.99
C SER A 101 11.75 -4.89 -27.66
N VAL A 102 10.68 -5.68 -27.69
CA VAL A 102 9.89 -5.98 -26.48
C VAL A 102 10.75 -6.54 -25.36
N LYS A 103 10.50 -6.05 -24.14
CA LYS A 103 11.10 -6.53 -22.91
C LYS A 103 10.04 -6.77 -21.85
N ALA A 104 10.12 -7.90 -21.17
CA ALA A 104 9.26 -8.19 -20.03
C ALA A 104 10.05 -8.02 -18.73
N TYR A 105 9.49 -7.28 -17.79
CA TYR A 105 10.09 -7.04 -16.48
C TYR A 105 9.10 -7.46 -15.39
N SER A 106 9.46 -8.50 -14.63
CA SER A 106 8.70 -8.84 -13.44
C SER A 106 8.84 -7.75 -12.38
N PHE A 107 7.77 -7.54 -11.63
CA PHE A 107 7.76 -6.73 -10.43
C PHE A 107 6.87 -7.38 -9.36
N GLY A 108 6.60 -6.67 -8.28
CA GLY A 108 5.63 -7.09 -7.27
C GLY A 108 6.18 -8.11 -6.27
N SER A 109 5.27 -8.90 -5.70
CA SER A 109 5.54 -9.69 -4.49
C SER A 109 6.58 -10.80 -4.70
N ARG A 110 6.63 -11.39 -5.90
CA ARG A 110 7.59 -12.45 -6.25
C ARG A 110 9.02 -11.91 -6.39
N VAL A 111 9.20 -10.73 -6.99
CA VAL A 111 10.53 -10.08 -7.11
C VAL A 111 11.06 -9.58 -5.76
N THR A 112 10.15 -9.06 -4.93
CA THR A 112 10.48 -8.48 -3.62
C THR A 112 10.75 -9.53 -2.53
N GLY A 113 10.48 -10.82 -2.80
CA GLY A 113 10.60 -11.89 -1.80
C GLY A 113 9.45 -11.90 -0.78
N LEU A 114 8.30 -11.33 -1.14
CA LEU A 114 7.11 -11.17 -0.30
C LEU A 114 5.91 -12.00 -0.78
N ALA A 115 6.11 -12.88 -1.77
CA ALA A 115 5.06 -13.73 -2.34
C ALA A 115 4.64 -14.87 -1.41
N PHE A 116 3.37 -15.25 -1.51
CA PHE A 116 2.81 -16.52 -1.05
C PHE A 116 2.47 -17.38 -2.26
N ARG A 117 2.16 -18.68 -2.07
CA ARG A 117 1.92 -19.63 -3.16
C ARG A 117 0.87 -19.20 -4.17
N ASP A 118 -0.16 -18.51 -3.71
CA ASP A 118 -1.26 -17.98 -4.51
C ASP A 118 -0.99 -16.60 -5.11
N SER A 119 0.21 -16.03 -4.92
CA SER A 119 0.56 -14.73 -5.45
C SER A 119 0.79 -14.77 -6.96
N ASP A 120 0.14 -13.84 -7.64
CA ASP A 120 0.24 -13.58 -9.08
C ASP A 120 1.68 -13.23 -9.51
N ILE A 121 1.94 -13.36 -10.81
CA ILE A 121 3.15 -12.82 -11.45
C ILE A 121 2.78 -11.46 -12.09
N ASP A 122 3.30 -10.38 -11.51
CA ASP A 122 3.12 -9.03 -12.03
C ASP A 122 4.21 -8.71 -13.06
N ILE A 123 3.81 -8.30 -14.27
CA ILE A 123 4.73 -8.07 -15.39
C ILE A 123 4.48 -6.70 -16.00
N TYR A 124 5.55 -5.93 -16.15
CA TYR A 124 5.60 -4.75 -16.99
C TYR A 124 6.13 -5.17 -18.36
N LEU A 125 5.29 -5.08 -19.39
CA LEU A 125 5.66 -5.38 -20.76
C LEU A 125 6.02 -4.08 -21.47
N ASP A 126 7.33 -3.86 -21.62
CA ASP A 126 7.87 -2.73 -22.35
C ASP A 126 7.86 -3.05 -23.84
N CYS A 127 6.94 -2.44 -24.57
CA CYS A 127 6.82 -2.61 -26.02
C CYS A 127 7.65 -1.58 -26.82
N ASP A 128 8.68 -0.99 -26.20
CA ASP A 128 9.61 -0.02 -26.80
C ASP A 128 8.91 1.12 -27.53
N ALA A 129 7.83 1.60 -26.91
CA ALA A 129 7.19 2.81 -27.35
C ALA A 129 8.00 3.98 -26.79
N ALA A 130 8.86 4.55 -27.62
CA ALA A 130 9.32 5.94 -27.51
C ALA A 130 8.15 6.98 -27.49
N CYS A 131 6.91 6.54 -27.22
CA CYS A 131 5.65 7.23 -27.39
C CYS A 131 4.88 7.43 -26.07
N TYR A 132 5.36 6.92 -24.93
CA TYR A 132 4.73 7.20 -23.62
C TYR A 132 4.98 8.63 -23.12
N GLN A 133 5.76 9.43 -23.85
CA GLN A 133 5.92 10.86 -23.57
C GLN A 133 4.73 11.71 -24.06
N ASP A 134 3.89 11.17 -24.95
CA ASP A 134 2.61 11.78 -25.29
C ASP A 134 1.49 11.07 -24.53
N GLU A 135 0.90 11.77 -23.55
CA GLU A 135 -0.22 11.37 -22.70
C GLU A 135 -1.54 11.19 -23.49
N SER A 136 -1.51 10.63 -24.70
CA SER A 136 -2.75 10.35 -25.42
C SER A 136 -3.31 9.00 -24.96
N GLU A 137 -4.41 9.06 -24.22
CA GLU A 137 -5.23 7.91 -23.79
C GLU A 137 -5.60 6.98 -24.98
N HIS A 138 -5.65 7.54 -26.18
CA HIS A 138 -5.87 6.80 -27.43
C HIS A 138 -4.74 5.82 -27.76
N LEU A 139 -3.48 6.19 -27.50
CA LEU A 139 -2.33 5.34 -27.82
C LEU A 139 -2.25 4.14 -26.87
N GLU A 140 -2.45 4.35 -25.57
CA GLU A 140 -2.48 3.27 -24.57
C GLU A 140 -3.60 2.25 -24.86
N ASN A 141 -4.79 2.72 -25.22
CA ASN A 141 -5.91 1.85 -25.60
C ASN A 141 -5.61 1.01 -26.85
N ASN A 142 -4.86 1.56 -27.81
CA ASN A 142 -4.43 0.82 -29.00
C ASN A 142 -3.44 -0.30 -28.62
N TYR A 143 -2.45 -0.01 -27.77
CA TYR A 143 -1.50 -1.04 -27.29
C TYR A 143 -2.19 -2.15 -26.52
N ILE A 144 -3.09 -1.83 -25.59
CA ILE A 144 -3.87 -2.85 -24.86
C ILE A 144 -4.64 -3.74 -25.83
N THR A 145 -5.21 -3.15 -26.90
CA THR A 145 -5.98 -3.89 -27.90
C THR A 145 -5.08 -4.84 -28.70
N ILE A 146 -3.94 -4.36 -29.20
CA ILE A 146 -2.96 -5.22 -29.91
C ILE A 146 -2.48 -6.34 -29.00
N ILE A 147 -2.13 -6.01 -27.75
CA ILE A 147 -1.61 -7.00 -26.80
C ILE A 147 -2.65 -8.06 -26.50
N THR A 148 -3.90 -7.66 -26.30
CA THR A 148 -5.03 -8.58 -26.10
C THR A 148 -5.21 -9.50 -27.31
N GLN A 149 -5.16 -8.97 -28.53
CA GLN A 149 -5.31 -9.76 -29.76
C GLN A 149 -4.20 -10.82 -29.89
N VAL A 150 -2.95 -10.45 -29.63
CA VAL A 150 -1.83 -11.40 -29.64
C VAL A 150 -2.02 -12.48 -28.57
N LEU A 151 -2.38 -12.12 -27.34
CA LEU A 151 -2.66 -13.13 -26.28
C LEU A 151 -3.80 -14.08 -26.68
N GLN A 152 -4.82 -13.56 -27.36
CA GLN A 152 -5.94 -14.34 -27.87
C GLN A 152 -5.59 -15.22 -29.08
N GLN A 153 -4.47 -14.98 -29.76
CA GLN A 153 -3.94 -15.90 -30.78
C GLN A 153 -3.13 -17.03 -30.15
N HIS A 154 -2.47 -16.75 -29.01
CA HIS A 154 -1.64 -17.69 -28.24
C HIS A 154 -2.44 -18.44 -27.15
N THR A 155 -3.61 -18.97 -27.50
CA THR A 155 -4.54 -19.62 -26.54
C THR A 155 -4.04 -20.92 -25.92
N LYS A 156 -2.96 -21.50 -26.47
CA LYS A 156 -2.31 -22.69 -25.90
C LYS A 156 -1.53 -22.32 -24.64
N GLU A 157 -0.85 -21.17 -24.65
CA GLU A 157 -0.10 -20.66 -23.51
C GLU A 157 -0.99 -19.86 -22.53
N TRP A 158 -1.87 -19.00 -23.05
CA TRP A 158 -2.53 -17.96 -22.26
C TRP A 158 -4.06 -18.11 -22.22
N ASP A 159 -4.65 -17.79 -21.08
CA ASP A 159 -6.10 -17.57 -20.92
C ASP A 159 -6.36 -16.13 -20.42
N VAL A 160 -6.86 -15.26 -21.29
CA VAL A 160 -7.18 -13.87 -20.92
C VAL A 160 -8.49 -13.86 -20.12
N ARG A 161 -8.40 -13.54 -18.83
CA ARG A 161 -9.54 -13.58 -17.89
C ARG A 161 -10.30 -12.27 -17.85
N LYS A 162 -9.57 -11.15 -17.76
CA LYS A 162 -10.16 -9.82 -17.57
C LYS A 162 -9.22 -8.73 -18.06
N ILE A 163 -9.78 -7.67 -18.63
CA ILE A 163 -9.04 -6.45 -18.99
C ILE A 163 -9.61 -5.30 -18.18
N ILE A 164 -8.76 -4.61 -17.44
CA ILE A 164 -9.12 -3.46 -16.62
C ILE A 164 -8.51 -2.23 -17.28
N LYS A 165 -9.29 -1.52 -18.11
CA LYS A 165 -8.81 -0.35 -18.88
C LYS A 165 -8.95 0.96 -18.11
N ASN A 166 -10.05 1.16 -17.41
CA ASN A 166 -10.40 2.46 -16.80
C ASN A 166 -9.82 2.63 -15.38
N ALA A 167 -8.59 2.16 -15.16
CA ALA A 167 -7.87 2.31 -13.89
C ALA A 167 -6.64 3.20 -14.11
N ARG A 168 -6.09 3.77 -13.03
CA ARG A 168 -4.84 4.59 -13.08
C ARG A 168 -3.72 3.89 -13.85
N ILE A 169 -3.63 2.56 -13.70
CA ILE A 169 -2.72 1.71 -14.45
C ILE A 169 -3.59 0.59 -15.04
N PRO A 170 -3.77 0.55 -16.37
CA PRO A 170 -4.46 -0.55 -17.02
C PRO A 170 -3.74 -1.88 -16.82
N VAL A 171 -4.52 -2.93 -16.59
CA VAL A 171 -4.00 -4.28 -16.32
C VAL A 171 -4.79 -5.33 -17.11
N ILE A 172 -4.06 -6.25 -17.73
CA ILE A 172 -4.60 -7.45 -18.37
C ILE A 172 -4.35 -8.63 -17.43
N LYS A 173 -5.42 -9.16 -16.85
CA LYS A 173 -5.40 -10.34 -15.98
C LYS A 173 -5.53 -11.61 -16.82
N LEU A 174 -4.58 -12.52 -16.71
CA LEU A 174 -4.55 -13.76 -17.49
C LEU A 174 -4.01 -14.94 -16.67
N ILE A 175 -4.17 -16.15 -17.19
CA ILE A 175 -3.60 -17.37 -16.61
C ILE A 175 -2.56 -17.93 -17.57
N TYR A 176 -1.37 -18.22 -17.05
CA TYR A 176 -0.40 -19.09 -17.71
C TYR A 176 -0.86 -20.55 -17.58
N LYS A 177 -1.42 -21.11 -18.66
CA LYS A 177 -2.15 -22.39 -18.64
C LYS A 177 -1.31 -23.57 -18.18
N ARG A 178 -0.04 -23.65 -18.61
CA ARG A 178 0.83 -24.81 -18.33
C ARG A 178 1.02 -25.05 -16.83
N LYS A 179 1.00 -23.97 -16.05
CA LYS A 179 1.24 -24.01 -14.59
C LYS A 179 0.05 -23.57 -13.76
N ASN A 180 -1.03 -23.13 -14.42
CA ASN A 180 -2.21 -22.57 -13.78
C ASN A 180 -1.87 -21.42 -12.80
N ILE A 181 -1.01 -20.50 -13.25
CA ILE A 181 -0.58 -19.33 -12.47
C ILE A 181 -1.22 -18.07 -13.05
N TYR A 182 -1.73 -17.21 -12.18
CA TYR A 182 -2.25 -15.91 -12.57
C TYR A 182 -1.13 -14.94 -12.86
N CYS A 183 -1.29 -14.16 -13.92
CA CYS A 183 -0.39 -13.08 -14.31
C CYS A 183 -1.18 -11.79 -14.53
N ASP A 184 -0.61 -10.68 -14.05
CA ASP A 184 -1.12 -9.34 -14.26
C ASP A 184 -0.13 -8.60 -15.18
N ILE A 185 -0.51 -8.35 -16.44
CA ILE A 185 0.30 -7.60 -17.40
C ILE A 185 -0.11 -6.13 -17.39
N SER A 186 0.89 -5.27 -17.25
CA SER A 186 0.79 -3.81 -17.38
C SER A 186 1.75 -3.32 -18.45
N ILE A 187 1.42 -2.20 -19.08
CA ILE A 187 2.15 -1.68 -20.26
C ILE A 187 2.78 -0.31 -19.98
N THR A 188 2.31 0.37 -18.93
CA THR A 188 2.74 1.73 -18.54
C THR A 188 3.43 1.76 -17.17
N ASN A 189 3.44 0.64 -16.44
CA ASN A 189 3.81 0.60 -15.03
C ASN A 189 5.32 0.37 -14.75
N SER A 190 6.19 1.05 -15.49
CA SER A 190 7.64 0.96 -15.29
C SER A 190 8.08 1.40 -13.89
N LEU A 191 7.32 2.28 -13.23
CA LEU A 191 7.58 2.72 -11.86
C LEU A 191 7.45 1.57 -10.84
N SER A 192 6.53 0.62 -11.05
CA SER A 192 6.37 -0.53 -10.15
C SER A 192 7.59 -1.46 -10.16
N VAL A 193 8.34 -1.49 -11.25
CA VAL A 193 9.62 -2.20 -11.33
C VAL A 193 10.64 -1.57 -10.38
N GLU A 194 10.78 -0.24 -10.39
CA GLU A 194 11.70 0.46 -9.49
C GLU A 194 11.26 0.38 -8.03
N ASN A 195 9.96 0.52 -7.77
CA ASN A 195 9.39 0.32 -6.43
C ASN A 195 9.70 -1.09 -5.88
N SER A 196 9.62 -2.11 -6.73
CA SER A 196 9.95 -3.48 -6.34
C SER A 196 11.45 -3.66 -6.08
N LYS A 197 12.32 -3.00 -6.85
CA LYS A 197 13.78 -2.99 -6.59
C LYS A 197 14.10 -2.32 -5.25
N LEU A 198 13.44 -1.20 -4.93
CA LEU A 198 13.62 -0.49 -3.66
C LEU A 198 13.13 -1.32 -2.46
N ILE A 199 11.95 -1.94 -2.55
CA ILE A 199 11.46 -2.83 -1.49
C ILE A 199 12.42 -4.01 -1.31
N ARG A 200 12.90 -4.59 -2.42
CA ARG A 200 13.85 -5.70 -2.38
C ARG A 200 15.17 -5.30 -1.70
N SER A 201 15.70 -4.11 -1.97
CA SER A 201 16.94 -3.66 -1.35
C SER A 201 16.81 -3.49 0.16
N TYR A 202 15.66 -3.00 0.67
CA TYR A 202 15.38 -2.96 2.11
C TYR A 202 15.29 -4.36 2.73
N ASN A 203 14.61 -5.29 2.06
CA ASN A 203 14.50 -6.68 2.52
C ASN A 203 15.86 -7.39 2.59
N ASP A 204 16.73 -7.13 1.62
CA ASP A 204 18.08 -7.71 1.56
C ASP A 204 19.05 -7.04 2.55
N ALA A 205 18.86 -5.75 2.83
CA ALA A 205 19.69 -4.99 3.78
C ALA A 205 19.38 -5.34 5.25
N TYR A 206 18.14 -5.71 5.57
CA TYR A 206 17.72 -6.04 6.93
C TYR A 206 16.69 -7.19 6.94
N LEU A 207 17.16 -8.42 7.19
CA LEU A 207 16.33 -9.63 7.15
C LEU A 207 15.06 -9.58 8.04
N PRO A 208 15.09 -9.03 9.27
CA PRO A 208 13.87 -8.86 10.07
C PRO A 208 12.81 -7.99 9.40
N CYS A 209 13.17 -7.04 8.52
CA CYS A 209 12.22 -6.29 7.70
C CYS A 209 11.35 -7.24 6.87
N ARG A 210 12.00 -8.15 6.12
CA ARG A 210 11.30 -9.11 5.28
C ARG A 210 10.39 -10.03 6.08
N LYS A 211 10.88 -10.58 7.20
CA LYS A 211 10.07 -11.44 8.09
C LYS A 211 8.87 -10.69 8.67
N LEU A 212 9.07 -9.44 9.08
CA LEU A 212 8.01 -8.58 9.63
C LEU A 212 6.95 -8.26 8.57
N ILE A 213 7.35 -7.90 7.34
CA ILE A 213 6.41 -7.66 6.23
C ILE A 213 5.58 -8.91 5.93
N LEU A 214 6.21 -10.08 5.86
CA LEU A 214 5.51 -11.34 5.60
C LEU A 214 4.46 -11.66 6.68
N PHE A 215 4.81 -11.49 7.96
CA PHE A 215 3.88 -11.71 9.07
C PHE A 215 2.72 -10.70 9.02
N ILE A 216 3.02 -9.41 8.87
CA ILE A 216 2.00 -8.35 8.79
C ILE A 216 1.11 -8.55 7.56
N LYS A 217 1.65 -8.96 6.41
CA LYS A 217 0.85 -9.32 5.22
C LYS A 217 -0.13 -10.45 5.53
N LYS A 218 0.29 -11.49 6.27
CA LYS A 218 -0.60 -12.58 6.69
C LYS A 218 -1.66 -12.10 7.67
N TRP A 219 -1.29 -11.30 8.66
CA TRP A 219 -2.22 -10.68 9.61
C TRP A 219 -3.27 -9.81 8.90
N PHE A 220 -2.85 -8.99 7.93
CA PHE A 220 -3.75 -8.15 7.15
C PHE A 220 -4.66 -8.94 6.22
N SER A 221 -4.24 -10.12 5.74
CA SER A 221 -5.13 -10.98 4.96
C SER A 221 -6.38 -11.36 5.78
N TYR A 222 -6.21 -11.64 7.08
CA TYR A 222 -7.33 -11.91 7.98
C TYR A 222 -8.10 -10.64 8.35
N PHE A 223 -7.41 -9.51 8.52
CA PHE A 223 -8.05 -8.20 8.72
C PHE A 223 -9.00 -7.87 7.57
N ASN A 224 -8.53 -7.94 6.32
CA ASN A 224 -9.32 -7.65 5.13
C ASN A 224 -10.51 -8.63 4.99
N LEU A 225 -10.29 -9.91 5.29
CA LEU A 225 -11.37 -10.92 5.30
C LEU A 225 -12.44 -10.60 6.36
N SER A 226 -12.04 -10.20 7.56
CA SER A 226 -12.97 -9.89 8.65
C SER A 226 -13.73 -8.58 8.45
N THR A 227 -13.09 -7.58 7.86
CA THR A 227 -13.68 -6.23 7.75
C THR A 227 -14.31 -5.95 6.39
N GLY A 228 -14.12 -6.84 5.41
CA GLY A 228 -14.54 -6.62 4.02
C GLY A 228 -13.79 -5.46 3.33
N HIS A 229 -12.76 -4.91 3.97
CA HIS A 229 -11.97 -3.79 3.46
C HIS A 229 -10.78 -4.28 2.65
N ASN A 230 -10.33 -3.48 1.67
CA ASN A 230 -9.29 -3.89 0.75
C ASN A 230 -8.04 -3.01 0.86
N PHE A 231 -7.25 -3.22 1.94
CA PHE A 231 -5.88 -2.70 1.96
C PHE A 231 -5.03 -3.41 0.92
N LYS A 232 -4.38 -2.64 0.04
CA LYS A 232 -3.42 -3.19 -0.92
C LYS A 232 -2.14 -3.62 -0.19
N ASN A 233 -1.66 -4.83 -0.46
CA ASN A 233 -0.40 -5.36 0.09
C ASN A 233 0.79 -4.41 -0.08
N TYR A 234 0.84 -3.68 -1.21
CA TYR A 234 1.88 -2.69 -1.45
C TYR A 234 1.89 -1.56 -0.40
N ALA A 235 0.73 -1.05 0.00
CA ALA A 235 0.65 -0.05 1.07
C ALA A 235 1.20 -0.62 2.39
N LEU A 236 0.82 -1.84 2.73
CA LEU A 236 1.23 -2.54 3.96
C LEU A 236 2.74 -2.73 4.08
N THR A 237 3.40 -3.04 2.97
CA THR A 237 4.86 -3.10 2.91
C THR A 237 5.47 -1.77 3.35
N TRP A 238 4.90 -0.64 2.92
CA TRP A 238 5.35 0.69 3.34
C TRP A 238 5.00 1.05 4.79
N PHE A 239 3.94 0.50 5.38
CA PHE A 239 3.73 0.63 6.83
C PHE A 239 4.93 0.04 7.60
N VAL A 240 5.37 -1.15 7.20
CA VAL A 240 6.48 -1.82 7.90
C VAL A 240 7.80 -1.12 7.65
N ILE A 241 8.12 -0.78 6.39
CA ILE A 241 9.36 -0.07 6.05
C ILE A 241 9.42 1.28 6.77
N PHE A 242 8.33 2.05 6.76
CA PHE A 242 8.28 3.34 7.46
C PHE A 242 8.48 3.21 8.96
N TYR A 243 7.85 2.24 9.61
CA TYR A 243 8.06 1.98 11.03
C TYR A 243 9.54 1.68 11.32
N LEU A 244 10.18 0.86 10.49
CA LEU A 244 11.60 0.54 10.63
C LEU A 244 12.52 1.72 10.29
N GLN A 245 12.12 2.63 9.39
CA GLN A 245 12.81 3.89 9.17
C GLN A 245 12.73 4.81 10.39
N PHE A 246 11.53 4.93 10.97
CA PHE A 246 11.28 5.73 12.17
C PHE A 246 12.11 5.24 13.36
N GLU A 247 12.18 3.92 13.55
CA GLU A 247 13.03 3.28 14.56
C GLU A 247 14.52 3.22 14.17
N SER A 248 14.95 3.95 13.11
CA SER A 248 16.34 4.03 12.65
C SER A 248 16.99 2.69 12.27
N HIS A 249 16.18 1.67 11.93
CA HIS A 249 16.66 0.40 11.42
C HIS A 249 16.94 0.44 9.91
N LEU A 250 16.27 1.33 9.19
CA LEU A 250 16.38 1.54 7.74
C LEU A 250 16.55 3.02 7.40
N GLU A 251 17.22 3.31 6.28
CA GLU A 251 17.38 4.68 5.79
C GLU A 251 16.11 5.19 5.08
N SER A 252 15.86 6.49 5.14
CA SER A 252 14.78 7.11 4.35
C SER A 252 15.08 7.06 2.85
N VAL A 253 14.05 7.09 2.01
CA VAL A 253 14.27 7.05 0.55
C VAL A 253 15.01 8.30 0.07
N ALA A 254 14.74 9.47 0.66
CA ALA A 254 15.47 10.70 0.35
C ALA A 254 16.97 10.59 0.68
N ALA A 255 17.32 9.91 1.78
CA ALA A 255 18.73 9.65 2.10
C ALA A 255 19.39 8.74 1.05
N LEU A 256 18.69 7.71 0.58
CA LEU A 256 19.17 6.82 -0.48
C LEU A 256 19.30 7.53 -1.83
N ILE A 257 18.37 8.43 -2.18
CA ILE A 257 18.47 9.28 -3.37
C ILE A 257 19.70 10.19 -3.26
N LYS A 258 19.90 10.84 -2.12
CA LYS A 258 21.05 11.73 -1.90
C LYS A 258 22.40 11.00 -1.96
N LYS A 259 22.45 9.74 -1.53
CA LYS A 259 23.63 8.87 -1.62
C LYS A 259 23.89 8.37 -3.05
N GLN A 260 22.91 8.42 -3.94
CA GLN A 260 23.05 7.93 -5.31
C GLN A 260 23.76 8.96 -6.18
N ASN A 261 24.79 8.51 -6.90
CA ASN A 261 25.59 9.38 -7.78
C ASN A 261 25.05 9.44 -9.22
N LYS A 262 23.99 8.69 -9.54
CA LYS A 262 23.36 8.61 -10.86
C LYS A 262 21.85 8.83 -10.75
N SER A 263 21.39 9.98 -11.21
CA SER A 263 19.95 10.27 -11.34
C SER A 263 19.31 9.32 -12.35
N LYS A 264 18.10 8.86 -12.03
CA LYS A 264 17.26 8.05 -12.91
C LYS A 264 15.82 8.49 -12.76
N VAL A 265 15.33 9.26 -13.72
CA VAL A 265 13.97 9.78 -13.70
C VAL A 265 13.03 8.88 -14.52
N ILE A 266 11.95 8.41 -13.92
CA ILE A 266 10.88 7.65 -14.59
C ILE A 266 9.56 8.36 -14.30
N TRP A 267 8.76 8.65 -15.34
CA TRP A 267 7.47 9.36 -15.21
C TRP A 267 7.57 10.69 -14.42
N GLY A 268 8.71 11.39 -14.55
CA GLY A 268 8.98 12.64 -13.83
C GLY A 268 9.40 12.48 -12.36
N TRP A 269 9.57 11.24 -11.88
CA TRP A 269 9.98 10.93 -10.51
C TRP A 269 11.43 10.45 -10.43
N GLU A 270 12.19 10.92 -9.45
CA GLU A 270 13.54 10.43 -9.17
C GLU A 270 13.47 9.03 -8.53
N THR A 271 13.98 8.03 -9.25
CA THR A 271 13.98 6.61 -8.86
C THR A 271 15.39 6.08 -8.61
N GLY A 272 16.42 6.89 -8.88
CA GLY A 272 17.81 6.56 -8.63
C GLY A 272 18.11 6.56 -7.15
N VAL A 273 18.11 5.37 -6.55
CA VAL A 273 18.43 5.16 -5.12
C VAL A 273 19.71 4.35 -4.95
N ALA A 274 20.48 4.66 -3.91
CA ALA A 274 21.59 3.83 -3.47
C ALA A 274 21.08 2.55 -2.79
N GLN A 275 21.94 1.54 -2.65
CA GLN A 275 21.64 0.37 -1.82
C GLN A 275 21.67 0.78 -0.34
N PRO A 276 20.66 0.42 0.47
CA PRO A 276 20.69 0.69 1.91
C PRO A 276 21.88 -0.01 2.56
N GLU A 277 22.45 0.62 3.58
CA GLU A 277 23.50 -0.02 4.38
C GLU A 277 22.96 -1.28 5.07
N ARG A 278 23.74 -2.37 5.05
CA ARG A 278 23.36 -3.59 5.77
C ARG A 278 23.33 -3.30 7.26
N ASN A 279 22.18 -3.52 7.88
CA ASN A 279 22.05 -3.35 9.31
C ASN A 279 22.61 -4.59 10.03
N ASN A 280 23.94 -4.60 10.19
CA ASN A 280 24.67 -5.56 11.01
C ASN A 280 24.80 -5.09 12.48
N LYS A 281 24.26 -3.91 12.81
CA LYS A 281 24.30 -3.32 14.15
C LYS A 281 23.20 -3.95 15.01
N SER A 282 23.38 -5.20 15.40
CA SER A 282 23.01 -5.61 16.75
C SER A 282 23.66 -6.94 17.10
N VAL A 283 24.47 -6.89 18.16
CA VAL A 283 24.93 -8.06 18.93
C VAL A 283 23.75 -8.78 19.61
N GLN A 284 22.53 -8.23 19.50
CA GLN A 284 21.24 -8.86 19.82
C GLN A 284 20.19 -8.42 18.79
N GLN A 285 20.01 -9.17 17.69
CA GLN A 285 18.88 -8.94 16.78
C GLN A 285 17.57 -9.03 17.58
N GLN A 286 16.75 -7.96 17.55
CA GLN A 286 15.43 -7.99 18.17
C GLN A 286 14.62 -9.15 17.58
N SER A 287 13.91 -9.89 18.44
CA SER A 287 13.00 -10.94 17.99
C SER A 287 11.90 -10.35 17.12
N ILE A 288 11.32 -11.15 16.23
CA ILE A 288 10.19 -10.72 15.40
C ILE A 288 9.00 -10.33 16.30
N SER A 289 8.79 -11.02 17.42
CA SER A 289 7.77 -10.67 18.42
C SER A 289 7.98 -9.25 18.97
N THR A 290 9.21 -8.89 19.34
CA THR A 290 9.54 -7.54 19.81
C THR A 290 9.25 -6.47 18.75
N LEU A 291 9.65 -6.73 17.50
CA LEU A 291 9.39 -5.83 16.38
C LEU A 291 7.89 -5.67 16.10
N LEU A 292 7.11 -6.76 16.20
CA LEU A 292 5.66 -6.73 16.05
C LEU A 292 4.99 -5.92 17.17
N ILE A 293 5.42 -6.09 18.42
CA ILE A 293 4.91 -5.28 19.55
C ILE A 293 5.13 -3.80 19.27
N GLY A 294 6.34 -3.41 18.84
CA GLY A 294 6.63 -2.01 18.52
C GLY A 294 5.82 -1.50 17.32
N PHE A 295 5.70 -2.29 16.24
CA PHE A 295 4.89 -1.96 15.07
C PHE A 295 3.42 -1.71 15.44
N PHE A 296 2.81 -2.63 16.19
CA PHE A 296 1.41 -2.51 16.57
C PHE A 296 1.18 -1.36 17.55
N LYS A 297 2.08 -1.14 18.51
CA LYS A 297 2.03 0.04 19.39
C LYS A 297 2.10 1.33 18.60
N PHE A 298 3.06 1.44 17.70
CA PHE A 298 3.28 2.62 16.88
C PHE A 298 2.01 3.01 16.11
N TYR A 299 1.41 2.07 15.40
CA TYR A 299 0.21 2.34 14.61
C TYR A 299 -1.09 2.42 15.44
N ALA A 300 -1.16 1.80 16.61
CA ALA A 300 -2.27 2.04 17.54
C ALA A 300 -2.36 3.50 17.99
N THR A 301 -1.22 4.16 18.19
CA THR A 301 -1.12 5.52 18.76
C THR A 301 -0.73 6.60 17.76
N PHE A 302 -0.46 6.26 16.49
CA PHE A 302 -0.06 7.23 15.47
C PHE A 302 -1.11 8.34 15.30
N ASP A 303 -0.64 9.59 15.18
CA ASP A 303 -1.51 10.74 14.96
C ASP A 303 -1.88 10.90 13.47
N TYR A 304 -2.86 10.09 13.05
CA TYR A 304 -3.43 10.12 11.70
C TYR A 304 -4.14 11.42 11.36
N GLN A 305 -4.55 12.20 12.37
CA GLN A 305 -5.27 13.44 12.15
C GLN A 305 -4.33 14.52 11.62
N HIS A 306 -3.11 14.63 12.15
CA HIS A 306 -2.19 15.71 11.82
C HIS A 306 -1.02 15.29 10.94
N TYR A 307 -0.70 13.99 10.85
CA TYR A 307 0.47 13.51 10.14
C TYR A 307 0.15 12.47 9.07
N ILE A 308 1.03 12.40 8.08
CA ILE A 308 1.04 11.35 7.06
C ILE A 308 2.22 10.40 7.29
N ILE A 309 2.08 9.17 6.82
CA ILE A 309 3.14 8.18 6.74
C ILE A 309 3.93 8.46 5.45
N CYS A 310 5.20 8.79 5.61
CA CYS A 310 6.03 9.34 4.52
C CYS A 310 7.37 8.60 4.41
N PRO A 311 7.43 7.46 3.69
CA PRO A 311 8.67 6.70 3.51
C PRO A 311 9.80 7.49 2.83
N LEU A 312 9.46 8.50 2.02
CA LEU A 312 10.45 9.42 1.45
C LEU A 312 11.32 10.05 2.54
N MET A 313 10.67 10.55 3.59
CA MET A 313 11.32 11.27 4.69
C MET A 313 11.80 10.31 5.79
N GLY A 314 11.21 9.13 5.90
CA GLY A 314 11.45 8.18 7.01
C GLY A 314 10.91 8.68 8.36
N GLN A 315 10.15 9.77 8.37
CA GLN A 315 9.54 10.38 9.55
C GLN A 315 8.14 10.95 9.21
N PRO A 316 7.25 11.13 10.20
CA PRO A 316 5.92 11.68 9.95
C PRO A 316 6.00 13.11 9.39
N VAL A 317 5.23 13.39 8.34
CA VAL A 317 5.13 14.74 7.76
C VAL A 317 3.77 15.32 8.08
N ALA A 318 3.72 16.58 8.53
CA ALA A 318 2.47 17.21 8.90
C ALA A 318 1.56 17.40 7.66
N ARG A 319 0.29 16.97 7.74
CA ARG A 319 -0.71 17.14 6.67
C ARG A 319 -0.83 18.59 6.22
N ARG A 320 -0.76 19.53 7.17
CA ARG A 320 -0.80 20.98 6.89
C ARG A 320 0.32 21.46 5.97
N ALA A 321 1.46 20.77 5.90
CA ALA A 321 2.56 21.14 5.00
C ALA A 321 2.16 20.98 3.53
N PHE A 322 1.23 20.06 3.22
CA PHE A 322 0.71 19.85 1.87
C PHE A 322 -0.34 20.90 1.45
N ALA A 323 -0.77 21.79 2.36
CA ALA A 323 -1.72 22.85 2.03
C ALA A 323 -1.11 23.92 1.10
N LYS A 324 0.22 24.12 1.15
CA LYS A 324 0.95 25.05 0.28
C LYS A 324 2.31 24.46 -0.09
N LEU A 325 2.65 24.43 -1.38
CA LEU A 325 3.86 23.76 -1.88
C LEU A 325 5.16 24.27 -1.23
N HIS A 326 5.29 25.57 -0.95
CA HIS A 326 6.48 26.14 -0.33
C HIS A 326 6.67 25.78 1.15
N MET A 327 5.67 25.16 1.79
CA MET A 327 5.76 24.70 3.19
C MET A 327 6.31 23.28 3.29
N LEU A 328 6.50 22.60 2.15
CA LEU A 328 7.06 21.25 2.11
C LEU A 328 8.58 21.28 2.33
N PRO A 329 9.14 20.21 2.92
CA PRO A 329 10.58 20.10 3.14
C PRO A 329 11.37 20.04 1.81
N GLU A 330 12.67 20.33 1.87
CA GLU A 330 13.54 20.38 0.68
C GLU A 330 13.55 19.06 -0.10
N GLU A 331 13.51 17.92 0.60
CA GLU A 331 13.47 16.59 0.00
C GLU A 331 12.23 16.35 -0.87
N MET A 332 11.15 17.12 -0.68
CA MET A 332 9.93 17.10 -1.51
C MET A 332 10.04 18.00 -2.75
N MET A 333 11.20 18.59 -3.03
CA MET A 333 11.41 19.39 -4.25
C MET A 333 11.03 18.66 -5.56
N PRO A 334 11.27 17.33 -5.71
CA PRO A 334 10.79 16.60 -6.88
C PRO A 334 9.26 16.68 -7.05
N TYR A 335 8.50 16.57 -5.95
CA TYR A 335 7.04 16.74 -5.97
C TYR A 335 6.63 18.15 -6.40
N ILE A 336 7.27 19.18 -5.83
CA ILE A 336 6.98 20.58 -6.17
C ILE A 336 7.23 20.83 -7.67
N LYS A 337 8.36 20.34 -8.20
CA LYS A 337 8.72 20.47 -9.62
C LYS A 337 7.75 19.72 -10.52
N HIS A 338 7.38 18.49 -10.15
CA HIS A 338 6.43 17.67 -10.91
C HIS A 338 5.07 18.38 -11.05
N VAL A 339 4.54 18.88 -9.93
CA VAL A 339 3.27 19.62 -9.89
C VAL A 339 3.34 20.94 -10.68
N ALA A 340 4.48 21.63 -10.67
CA ALA A 340 4.65 22.91 -11.36
C ALA A 340 4.77 22.77 -12.89
N ILE A 341 5.32 21.66 -13.39
CA ILE A 341 5.57 21.43 -14.82
C ILE A 341 4.40 20.71 -15.50
N SER A 342 3.64 19.90 -14.76
CA SER A 342 2.52 19.13 -15.32
C SER A 342 1.39 20.04 -15.81
N LYS A 343 0.82 19.73 -16.98
CA LYS A 343 -0.35 20.43 -17.53
C LYS A 343 -1.60 20.19 -16.69
N ASN A 344 -1.73 19.00 -16.11
CA ASN A 344 -2.83 18.58 -15.25
C ASN A 344 -2.25 17.90 -13.99
N PRO A 345 -1.71 18.67 -13.04
CA PRO A 345 -1.00 18.09 -11.91
C PRO A 345 -1.93 17.30 -10.98
N GLU A 346 -1.55 16.04 -10.69
CA GLU A 346 -2.16 15.28 -9.60
C GLU A 346 -1.53 15.74 -8.28
N TYR A 347 -2.34 16.32 -7.39
CA TYR A 347 -1.91 16.69 -6.04
C TYR A 347 -2.05 15.50 -5.07
N PHE A 348 -1.14 15.42 -4.11
CA PHE A 348 -1.22 14.45 -3.03
C PHE A 348 -2.50 14.63 -2.21
N ARG A 349 -3.34 13.59 -2.21
CA ARG A 349 -4.65 13.59 -1.52
C ARG A 349 -4.47 13.41 -0.01
N ILE A 350 -4.67 14.50 0.73
CA ILE A 350 -4.62 14.53 2.21
C ILE A 350 -6.00 14.46 2.86
N ASP A 351 -7.08 14.19 2.12
CA ASP A 351 -8.46 14.17 2.62
C ASP A 351 -8.91 12.80 3.14
N SER A 352 -8.12 11.75 2.92
CA SER A 352 -8.40 10.43 3.50
C SER A 352 -8.05 10.39 5.00
N PRO A 353 -8.73 9.56 5.81
CA PRO A 353 -8.44 9.43 7.24
C PRO A 353 -7.05 8.84 7.52
N LEU A 354 -6.51 8.07 6.57
CA LEU A 354 -5.20 7.46 6.59
C LEU A 354 -4.44 7.87 5.32
N CYS A 355 -3.22 8.38 5.47
CA CYS A 355 -2.41 8.86 4.34
C CYS A 355 -1.03 8.21 4.36
N VAL A 356 -0.73 7.44 3.31
CA VAL A 356 0.58 6.82 3.08
C VAL A 356 1.06 7.27 1.71
N GLN A 357 2.18 7.98 1.67
CA GLN A 357 2.77 8.44 0.41
C GLN A 357 3.54 7.31 -0.26
N ASP A 358 3.39 7.17 -1.58
CA ASP A 358 4.31 6.38 -2.40
C ASP A 358 5.71 7.03 -2.37
N PRO A 359 6.79 6.27 -2.20
CA PRO A 359 8.14 6.82 -2.09
C PRO A 359 8.68 7.45 -3.38
N PHE A 360 8.12 7.10 -4.55
CA PHE A 360 8.54 7.63 -5.84
C PHE A 360 7.46 8.48 -6.46
N ASP A 361 6.22 7.97 -6.55
CA ASP A 361 5.08 8.75 -7.03
C ASP A 361 4.55 9.65 -5.90
N LEU A 362 5.23 10.77 -5.63
CA LEU A 362 4.95 11.58 -4.44
C LEU A 362 3.55 12.22 -4.43
N SER A 363 2.85 12.19 -5.57
CA SER A 363 1.43 12.58 -5.71
C SER A 363 0.46 11.47 -5.28
N HIS A 364 0.91 10.22 -5.19
CA HIS A 364 0.05 9.09 -4.90
C HIS A 364 -0.08 8.79 -3.40
N ASN A 365 -1.32 8.88 -2.90
CA ASN A 365 -1.70 8.32 -1.60
C ASN A 365 -2.20 6.88 -1.76
N LEU A 366 -1.41 5.93 -1.24
CA LEU A 366 -1.66 4.47 -1.32
C LEU A 366 -2.93 4.04 -0.58
N THR A 367 -3.39 4.87 0.35
CA THR A 367 -4.52 4.64 1.26
C THR A 367 -5.69 5.58 0.99
N LYS A 368 -5.75 6.24 -0.18
CA LYS A 368 -6.83 7.19 -0.54
C LYS A 368 -8.25 6.61 -0.48
N ALA A 369 -8.40 5.29 -0.62
CA ALA A 369 -9.68 4.60 -0.57
C ALA A 369 -10.04 4.05 0.83
N VAL A 370 -9.17 4.24 1.83
CA VAL A 370 -9.40 3.76 3.19
C VAL A 370 -10.43 4.64 3.87
N SER A 371 -11.47 4.02 4.43
CA SER A 371 -12.54 4.71 5.15
C SER A 371 -12.17 4.96 6.63
N SER A 372 -12.92 5.83 7.29
CA SER A 372 -12.71 6.11 8.72
C SER A 372 -13.00 4.91 9.60
N ILE A 373 -13.99 4.08 9.24
CA ILE A 373 -14.28 2.84 9.99
C ILE A 373 -13.14 1.85 9.83
N THR A 374 -12.60 1.70 8.62
CA THR A 374 -11.43 0.85 8.36
C THR A 374 -10.22 1.26 9.21
N LEU A 375 -9.94 2.57 9.32
CA LEU A 375 -8.86 3.06 10.17
C LEU A 375 -9.12 2.78 11.66
N LYS A 376 -10.36 2.97 12.12
CA LYS A 376 -10.73 2.65 13.51
C LYS A 376 -10.52 1.17 13.84
N CYS A 377 -10.98 0.27 12.97
CA CYS A 377 -10.75 -1.18 13.12
C CYS A 377 -9.26 -1.50 13.13
N PHE A 378 -8.48 -0.90 12.22
CA PHE A 378 -7.02 -1.09 12.19
C PHE A 378 -6.37 -0.69 13.52
N LYS A 379 -6.69 0.51 14.04
CA LYS A 379 -6.16 0.98 15.33
C LYS A 379 -6.53 0.05 16.48
N GLN A 380 -7.79 -0.38 16.56
CA GLN A 380 -8.24 -1.30 17.60
C GLN A 380 -7.50 -2.63 17.52
N TYR A 381 -7.40 -3.22 16.34
CA TYR A 381 -6.72 -4.52 16.18
C TYR A 381 -5.21 -4.40 16.44
N CYS A 382 -4.59 -3.25 16.18
CA CYS A 382 -3.22 -2.95 16.63
C CYS A 382 -3.12 -2.95 18.18
N GLN A 383 -4.07 -2.33 18.89
CA GLN A 383 -4.10 -2.33 20.36
C GLN A 383 -4.29 -3.73 20.93
N ASP A 384 -5.23 -4.50 20.37
CA ASP A 384 -5.50 -5.88 20.77
C ASP A 384 -4.29 -6.78 20.50
N SER A 385 -3.69 -6.67 19.31
CA SER A 385 -2.50 -7.43 18.93
C SER A 385 -1.31 -7.14 19.86
N THR A 386 -1.13 -5.86 20.23
CA THR A 386 -0.13 -5.46 21.21
C THR A 386 -0.36 -6.15 22.56
N SER A 387 -1.60 -6.17 23.03
CA SER A 387 -1.96 -6.72 24.33
C SER A 387 -1.75 -8.23 24.37
N ILE A 388 -2.12 -8.94 23.30
CA ILE A 388 -1.89 -10.38 23.13
C ILE A 388 -0.38 -10.67 23.16
N LEU A 389 0.42 -9.98 22.34
CA LEU A 389 1.86 -10.24 22.27
C LEU A 389 2.58 -9.95 23.59
N LEU A 390 2.21 -8.87 24.29
CA LEU A 390 2.78 -8.54 25.60
C LEU A 390 2.44 -9.60 26.67
N SER A 391 1.26 -10.22 26.58
CA SER A 391 0.87 -11.28 27.52
C SER A 391 1.73 -12.55 27.40
N LEU A 392 2.35 -12.77 26.24
CA LEU A 392 3.22 -13.92 25.96
C LEU A 392 4.69 -13.67 26.32
N THR A 393 5.07 -12.41 26.57
CA THR A 393 6.45 -12.01 26.92
C THR A 393 6.69 -11.90 28.43
N LYS A 394 5.67 -12.11 29.25
CA LYS A 394 5.77 -12.26 30.70
C LYS A 394 6.03 -13.70 31.05
#